data_AF-A0A8D2ZG33-F1
#
_entry.id   AF-A0A8D2ZG33-F1
#
_cell.length_a   1.000
_cell.length_b   1.000
_cell.length_c   1.000
_cell.angle_alpha   90.00
_cell.angle_beta   90.00
_cell.angle_gamma   90.00
#
_symmetry.space_group_name_H-M   'P 1'
#
loop_
_entity.id
_entity.type
_entity.pdbx_description
1 polymer ?
#
loop_
_entity_poly.entity_id
_entity_poly.type
_entity_poly.pdbx_seq_one_letter_code
_entity_poly.pdbx_strand_id
1 'polypeptide(L)'
;MLTEQGIRNVGACFRKLDRIFNNNERVIEAGRVGKGYDKQLKELLEAEILPMAEEFDKKENDETVYEERLQTAADNFIAAASKLPRVSGCFPPCGFQSAGAVFNCVTCHYDSCEFPLDCPVKEMNAKENKRIQMWCNVPFHLPVDMEVIWRFAEEVNTQQVDQFNEVTAGMDRLYSIPSTSLQHQGTYQCEIYSGRRSIVRLYFYLAVTPQVVEGHSELQEIFDLSLLPGGRLVPSPPPLPHLLLLLLLPSPLLLTACITALLLLLFLSLGRNTNTTRLQPPLNRDRTILLLRRPFIMAPVPVCTGPKKAGIFPP
;
A
#
# COMPACT_ATOMS: atom_id res chain seq x y z
N MET A 1 -18.96 -38.95 43.79
CA MET A 1 -18.15 -37.96 44.51
C MET A 1 -16.84 -37.77 43.76
N LEU A 2 -16.66 -36.64 43.08
CA LEU A 2 -15.39 -36.25 42.48
C LEU A 2 -14.46 -35.87 43.63
N THR A 3 -13.36 -36.62 43.81
CA THR A 3 -12.36 -36.30 44.83
C THR A 3 -11.77 -34.91 44.56
N GLU A 4 -11.46 -34.17 45.62
CA GLU A 4 -10.91 -32.81 45.58
C GLU A 4 -9.63 -32.71 44.71
N GLN A 5 -8.88 -33.82 44.59
CA GLN A 5 -7.76 -33.99 43.66
C GLN A 5 -8.16 -34.01 42.17
N GLY A 6 -9.28 -34.64 41.81
CA GLY A 6 -9.78 -34.65 40.43
C GLY A 6 -10.21 -33.26 39.94
N ILE A 7 -10.75 -32.43 40.84
CA ILE A 7 -11.14 -31.04 40.53
C ILE A 7 -9.90 -30.14 40.37
N ARG A 8 -8.87 -30.34 41.22
CA ARG A 8 -7.58 -29.62 41.09
C ARG A 8 -6.81 -29.98 39.81
N ASN A 9 -6.84 -31.26 39.40
CA ASN A 9 -6.13 -31.73 38.19
C ASN A 9 -6.79 -31.30 36.89
N VAL A 10 -8.12 -31.33 36.81
CA VAL A 10 -8.85 -30.83 35.63
C VAL A 10 -8.57 -29.33 35.43
N GLY A 11 -8.51 -28.54 36.51
CA GLY A 11 -8.14 -27.13 36.45
C GLY A 11 -6.67 -26.87 36.08
N ALA A 12 -5.74 -27.80 36.37
CA ALA A 12 -4.34 -27.70 35.94
C ALA A 12 -4.19 -28.02 34.44
N CYS A 13 -4.90 -29.05 33.96
CA CYS A 13 -4.95 -29.42 32.55
C CYS A 13 -5.51 -28.29 31.68
N PHE A 14 -6.67 -27.72 32.05
CA PHE A 14 -7.26 -26.61 31.30
C PHE A 14 -6.37 -25.35 31.28
N ARG A 15 -5.73 -25.01 32.40
CA ARG A 15 -4.77 -23.89 32.42
C ARG A 15 -3.56 -24.12 31.51
N LYS A 16 -3.13 -25.38 31.38
CA LYS A 16 -2.02 -25.76 30.50
C LYS A 16 -2.42 -25.71 29.03
N LEU A 17 -3.59 -26.23 28.68
CA LEU A 17 -4.18 -26.11 27.33
C LEU A 17 -4.31 -24.64 26.92
N ASP A 18 -4.87 -23.82 27.80
CA ASP A 18 -5.07 -22.40 27.57
C ASP A 18 -3.72 -21.67 27.38
N ARG A 19 -2.71 -22.00 28.20
CA ARG A 19 -1.35 -21.49 28.03
C ARG A 19 -0.72 -21.87 26.69
N ILE A 20 -0.87 -23.12 26.26
CA ILE A 20 -0.19 -23.65 25.07
C ILE A 20 -0.86 -23.18 23.77
N PHE A 21 -2.20 -23.15 23.71
CA PHE A 21 -2.92 -22.88 22.47
C PHE A 21 -3.53 -21.48 22.39
N ASN A 22 -3.97 -20.90 23.52
CA ASN A 22 -4.69 -19.62 23.52
C ASN A 22 -3.81 -18.42 23.91
N ASN A 23 -2.76 -18.64 24.71
CA ASN A 23 -1.86 -17.58 25.18
C ASN A 23 -0.43 -17.67 24.60
N ASN A 24 -0.18 -18.64 23.71
CA ASN A 24 1.11 -18.76 23.04
C ASN A 24 1.10 -17.97 21.73
N GLU A 25 1.87 -16.87 21.69
CA GLU A 25 1.98 -16.00 20.52
C GLU A 25 2.36 -16.77 19.25
N ARG A 26 3.22 -17.79 19.34
CA ARG A 26 3.63 -18.58 18.16
C ARG A 26 2.45 -19.34 17.56
N VAL A 27 1.57 -19.89 18.40
CA VAL A 27 0.36 -20.60 17.96
C VAL A 27 -0.67 -19.62 17.39
N ILE A 28 -0.89 -18.49 18.06
CA ILE A 28 -1.81 -17.45 17.63
C ILE A 28 -1.39 -16.90 16.26
N GLU A 29 -0.13 -16.49 16.13
CA GLU A 29 0.43 -16.00 14.87
C GLU A 29 0.45 -17.09 13.82
N ALA A 30 0.74 -18.35 14.16
CA ALA A 30 0.64 -19.45 13.21
C ALA A 30 -0.77 -19.58 12.62
N GLY A 31 -1.81 -19.33 13.42
CA GLY A 31 -3.22 -19.35 13.00
C GLY A 31 -3.73 -18.11 12.25
N ARG A 32 -2.95 -17.04 12.16
CA ARG A 32 -3.31 -15.82 11.40
C ARG A 32 -3.26 -16.03 9.89
N VAL A 33 -4.31 -16.64 9.33
CA VAL A 33 -4.40 -17.00 7.90
C VAL A 33 -5.36 -16.09 7.12
N GLY A 34 -5.18 -16.04 5.81
CA GLY A 34 -6.07 -15.29 4.92
C GLY A 34 -7.50 -15.85 4.83
N LYS A 35 -8.39 -15.05 4.25
CA LYS A 35 -9.77 -15.47 3.98
C LYS A 35 -9.82 -16.75 3.15
N GLY A 36 -10.63 -17.73 3.60
CA GLY A 36 -10.84 -19.02 2.92
C GLY A 36 -9.94 -20.16 3.41
N TYR A 37 -8.97 -19.89 4.28
CA TYR A 37 -8.09 -20.92 4.89
C TYR A 37 -8.52 -21.31 6.31
N ASP A 38 -9.59 -20.73 6.84
CA ASP A 38 -10.15 -21.02 8.17
C ASP A 38 -10.52 -22.51 8.34
N LYS A 39 -11.08 -23.13 7.30
CA LYS A 39 -11.43 -24.55 7.32
C LYS A 39 -10.20 -25.46 7.36
N GLN A 40 -9.18 -25.13 6.57
CA GLN A 40 -7.93 -25.90 6.56
C GLN A 40 -7.19 -25.74 7.88
N LEU A 41 -7.19 -24.53 8.46
CA LEU A 41 -6.61 -24.28 9.76
C LEU A 41 -7.30 -25.12 10.85
N LYS A 42 -8.63 -25.19 10.80
CA LYS A 42 -9.42 -26.05 11.69
C LYS A 42 -9.04 -27.53 11.53
N GLU A 43 -8.94 -28.02 10.30
CA GLU A 43 -8.55 -29.41 10.02
C GLU A 43 -7.16 -29.75 10.56
N LEU A 44 -6.18 -28.84 10.38
CA LEU A 44 -4.83 -29.00 10.93
C LEU A 44 -4.84 -29.09 12.45
N LEU A 45 -5.63 -28.25 13.12
CA LEU A 45 -5.72 -28.28 14.57
C LEU A 45 -6.43 -29.54 15.08
N GLU A 46 -7.53 -29.92 14.45
CA GLU A 46 -8.28 -31.14 14.80
C GLU A 46 -7.40 -32.39 14.65
N ALA A 47 -6.55 -32.46 13.63
CA ALA A 47 -5.62 -33.57 13.43
C ALA A 47 -4.62 -33.74 14.58
N GLU A 48 -4.18 -32.64 15.21
CA GLU A 48 -3.25 -32.68 16.34
C GLU A 48 -3.96 -32.96 17.66
N ILE A 49 -5.12 -32.35 17.91
CA ILE A 49 -5.78 -32.39 19.23
C ILE A 49 -6.69 -33.61 19.41
N LEU A 50 -7.44 -34.03 18.38
CA LEU A 50 -8.46 -35.09 18.52
C LEU A 50 -7.91 -36.44 18.99
N PRO A 51 -6.77 -36.95 18.48
CA PRO A 51 -6.22 -38.23 18.96
C PRO A 51 -5.95 -38.22 20.47
N MET A 52 -5.42 -37.11 20.99
CA MET A 52 -5.16 -36.96 22.43
C MET A 52 -6.45 -36.86 23.25
N ALA A 53 -7.49 -36.19 22.71
CA ALA A 53 -8.78 -36.09 23.37
C ALA A 53 -9.47 -37.47 23.51
N GLU A 54 -9.38 -38.30 22.48
CA GLU A 54 -9.92 -39.67 22.49
C GLU A 54 -9.20 -40.59 23.47
N GLU A 55 -7.87 -40.49 23.58
CA GLU A 55 -7.08 -41.26 24.54
C GLU A 55 -7.34 -40.83 25.99
N PHE A 56 -7.56 -39.54 26.23
CA PHE A 56 -7.91 -39.03 27.55
C PHE A 56 -9.25 -39.58 28.04
N ASP A 57 -10.26 -39.65 27.16
CA ASP A 57 -11.57 -40.22 27.48
C ASP A 57 -11.46 -41.70 27.90
N LYS A 58 -10.52 -42.44 27.30
CA LYS A 58 -10.23 -43.84 27.62
C LYS A 58 -9.37 -44.03 28.88
N LYS A 59 -8.86 -42.95 29.50
CA LYS A 59 -7.98 -42.97 30.70
C LYS A 59 -6.70 -43.79 30.52
N GLU A 60 -6.14 -43.80 29.31
CA GLU A 60 -5.04 -44.70 28.95
C GLU A 60 -3.64 -44.20 29.36
N ASN A 61 -3.47 -42.98 29.89
CA ASN A 61 -2.14 -42.40 30.16
C ASN A 61 -2.04 -41.53 31.44
N ASP A 62 -0.80 -41.37 31.94
CA ASP A 62 -0.39 -40.54 33.10
C ASP A 62 -0.27 -39.04 32.73
N GLU A 63 -0.49 -38.15 33.71
CA GLU A 63 -0.65 -36.69 33.52
C GLU A 63 0.60 -35.99 32.97
N THR A 64 1.79 -36.50 33.26
CA THR A 64 3.08 -35.96 32.80
C THR A 64 3.31 -36.15 31.30
N VAL A 65 2.76 -37.23 30.73
CA VAL A 65 2.85 -37.56 29.30
C VAL A 65 2.06 -36.55 28.45
N TYR A 66 1.01 -35.94 29.00
CA TYR A 66 0.17 -35.01 28.25
C TYR A 66 0.80 -33.64 28.03
N GLU A 67 1.70 -33.19 28.91
CA GLU A 67 2.36 -31.88 28.71
C GLU A 67 3.24 -31.88 27.46
N GLU A 68 4.13 -32.86 27.37
CA GLU A 68 5.05 -33.01 26.24
C GLU A 68 4.29 -33.22 24.93
N ARG A 69 3.20 -34.00 24.98
CA ARG A 69 2.37 -34.25 23.80
C ARG A 69 1.57 -33.02 23.36
N LEU A 70 1.00 -32.26 24.28
CA LEU A 70 0.31 -31.00 23.96
C LEU A 70 1.28 -29.97 23.37
N GLN A 71 2.50 -29.92 23.89
CA GLN A 71 3.56 -29.06 23.35
C GLN A 71 3.94 -29.50 21.93
N THR A 72 4.14 -30.80 21.72
CA THR A 72 4.43 -31.38 20.39
C THR A 72 3.32 -31.09 19.39
N ALA A 73 2.06 -31.26 19.80
CA ALA A 73 0.89 -30.95 18.98
C ALA A 73 0.85 -29.46 18.60
N ALA A 74 1.18 -28.55 19.52
CA ALA A 74 1.27 -27.13 19.21
C ALA A 74 2.40 -26.82 18.23
N ASP A 75 3.57 -27.44 18.37
CA ASP A 75 4.69 -27.25 17.44
C ASP A 75 4.39 -27.82 16.04
N ASN A 76 3.72 -28.97 15.95
CA ASN A 76 3.23 -29.54 14.70
C ASN A 76 2.18 -28.63 14.03
N PHE A 77 1.21 -28.14 14.80
CA PHE A 77 0.22 -27.18 14.33
C PHE A 77 0.90 -25.93 13.78
N ILE A 78 1.88 -25.35 14.50
CA ILE A 78 2.64 -24.19 14.05
C ILE A 78 3.33 -24.51 12.71
N ALA A 79 4.00 -25.65 12.60
CA ALA A 79 4.72 -26.05 11.40
C ALA A 79 3.79 -26.27 10.19
N ALA A 80 2.58 -26.78 10.41
CA ALA A 80 1.60 -27.00 9.36
C ALA A 80 0.87 -25.70 8.97
N ALA A 81 0.36 -24.95 9.95
CA ALA A 81 -0.36 -23.71 9.74
C ALA A 81 0.51 -22.63 9.10
N SER A 82 1.83 -22.62 9.40
CA SER A 82 2.78 -21.69 8.77
C SER A 82 2.98 -21.92 7.27
N LYS A 83 2.56 -23.07 6.73
CA LYS A 83 2.57 -23.35 5.29
C LYS A 83 1.32 -22.78 4.59
N LEU A 84 0.30 -22.37 5.33
CA LEU A 84 -0.88 -21.73 4.76
C LEU A 84 -0.57 -20.30 4.31
N PRO A 85 -1.18 -19.82 3.21
CA PRO A 85 -0.92 -18.48 2.71
C PRO A 85 -1.24 -17.39 3.73
N ARG A 86 -0.24 -16.53 3.94
CA ARG A 86 -0.36 -15.30 4.72
C ARG A 86 -0.92 -14.19 3.84
N VAL A 87 -1.80 -13.37 4.39
CA VAL A 87 -2.17 -12.10 3.79
C VAL A 87 -1.29 -11.00 4.40
N SER A 88 -1.13 -9.91 3.66
CA SER A 88 -0.30 -8.76 4.05
C SER A 88 -0.80 -8.03 5.32
N GLY A 89 -1.95 -8.43 5.86
CA GLY A 89 -2.61 -7.77 6.97
C GLY A 89 -3.34 -6.49 6.56
N CYS A 90 -3.81 -5.76 7.57
CA CYS A 90 -4.48 -4.48 7.41
C CYS A 90 -3.47 -3.32 7.49
N PHE A 91 -3.58 -2.31 6.63
CA PHE A 91 -2.71 -1.13 6.63
C PHE A 91 -3.47 0.12 7.12
N PRO A 92 -3.33 0.54 8.38
CA PRO A 92 -3.97 1.76 8.88
C PRO A 92 -3.37 3.02 8.21
N PRO A 93 -4.02 4.20 8.27
CA PRO A 93 -5.20 4.53 9.09
C PRO A 93 -6.55 4.46 8.36
N CYS A 94 -6.57 4.24 7.05
CA CYS A 94 -7.73 4.44 6.20
C CYS A 94 -7.84 3.38 5.10
N GLY A 95 -9.03 3.32 4.48
CA GLY A 95 -9.32 2.48 3.34
C GLY A 95 -9.95 1.13 3.70
N PHE A 96 -10.85 0.69 2.82
CA PHE A 96 -11.54 -0.58 2.90
C PHE A 96 -10.72 -1.70 2.27
N GLN A 97 -10.19 -2.61 3.10
CA GLN A 97 -9.18 -3.60 2.70
C GLN A 97 -9.68 -5.04 2.91
N SER A 98 -10.80 -5.42 2.32
CA SER A 98 -11.42 -6.74 2.56
C SER A 98 -10.51 -7.94 2.27
N ALA A 99 -9.53 -7.80 1.37
CA ALA A 99 -8.56 -8.85 1.04
C ALA A 99 -7.46 -9.00 2.12
N GLY A 100 -7.24 -7.99 2.94
CA GLY A 100 -6.24 -8.01 4.02
C GLY A 100 -6.73 -8.67 5.31
N ALA A 101 -8.02 -9.04 5.39
CA ALA A 101 -8.61 -9.60 6.60
C ALA A 101 -7.97 -10.94 6.99
N VAL A 102 -7.54 -11.01 8.25
CA VAL A 102 -6.84 -12.17 8.82
C VAL A 102 -7.76 -12.89 9.78
N PHE A 103 -7.78 -14.21 9.75
CA PHE A 103 -8.53 -14.99 10.73
C PHE A 103 -7.86 -14.92 12.11
N ASN A 104 -8.65 -14.60 13.13
CA ASN A 104 -8.20 -14.53 14.51
C ASN A 104 -8.73 -15.74 15.28
N CYS A 105 -7.82 -16.63 15.67
CA CYS A 105 -8.16 -17.87 16.37
C CYS A 105 -8.75 -17.64 17.76
N VAL A 106 -8.39 -16.53 18.42
CA VAL A 106 -8.88 -16.19 19.76
C VAL A 106 -10.33 -15.72 19.70
N THR A 107 -10.66 -14.83 18.75
CA THR A 107 -12.02 -14.30 18.59
C THR A 107 -12.90 -15.18 17.70
N CYS A 108 -12.32 -16.15 16.98
CA CYS A 108 -12.99 -16.98 15.97
C CYS A 108 -13.64 -16.15 14.84
N HIS A 109 -13.10 -14.98 14.55
CA HIS A 109 -13.60 -14.06 13.54
C HIS A 109 -12.47 -13.53 12.67
N TYR A 110 -12.80 -12.99 11.50
CA TYR A 110 -11.83 -12.24 10.70
C TYR A 110 -11.64 -10.86 11.31
N ASP A 111 -10.39 -10.48 11.56
CA ASP A 111 -10.03 -9.11 11.91
C ASP A 111 -10.42 -8.21 10.72
N SER A 112 -11.37 -7.31 10.97
CA SER A 112 -11.92 -6.42 9.96
C SER A 112 -10.87 -5.36 9.58
N CYS A 113 -10.49 -5.31 8.30
CA CYS A 113 -9.68 -4.21 7.75
C CYS A 113 -10.57 -3.10 7.15
N GLU A 114 -11.69 -2.82 7.80
CA GLU A 114 -12.63 -1.76 7.41
C GLU A 114 -12.29 -0.48 8.15
N PHE A 115 -11.29 0.24 7.64
CA PHE A 115 -10.96 1.57 8.15
C PHE A 115 -11.87 2.64 7.52
N PRO A 116 -11.93 3.85 8.12
CA PRO A 116 -12.58 5.00 7.48
C PRO A 116 -12.04 5.22 6.06
N LEU A 117 -12.92 5.63 5.14
CA LEU A 117 -12.52 5.86 3.75
C LEU A 117 -11.55 7.03 3.63
N ASP A 118 -11.72 8.05 4.47
CA ASP A 118 -11.01 9.31 4.40
C ASP A 118 -9.64 9.20 5.08
N CYS A 119 -8.58 9.35 4.29
CA CYS A 119 -7.21 9.39 4.77
C CYS A 119 -6.83 10.78 5.27
N PRO A 120 -5.81 10.89 6.15
CA PRO A 120 -5.25 12.17 6.55
C PRO A 120 -4.80 13.01 5.35
N VAL A 121 -5.00 14.33 5.43
CA VAL A 121 -4.59 15.27 4.38
C VAL A 121 -3.07 15.32 4.28
N LYS A 122 -2.55 15.22 3.06
CA LYS A 122 -1.14 15.42 2.75
C LYS A 122 -0.90 16.85 2.30
N GLU A 123 -0.12 17.60 3.06
CA GLU A 123 0.28 18.96 2.69
C GLU A 123 1.38 18.93 1.61
N MET A 124 1.22 19.79 0.62
CA MET A 124 2.13 19.92 -0.52
C MET A 124 2.35 21.40 -0.80
N ASN A 125 3.60 21.75 -1.13
CA ASN A 125 3.97 23.10 -1.51
C ASN A 125 4.57 23.08 -2.92
N ALA A 126 4.11 23.97 -3.78
CA ALA A 126 4.68 24.19 -5.10
C ALA A 126 5.08 25.65 -5.28
N LYS A 127 6.12 25.89 -6.07
CA LYS A 127 6.42 27.23 -6.61
C LYS A 127 5.69 27.36 -7.94
N GLU A 128 5.16 28.54 -8.22
CA GLU A 128 4.56 28.87 -9.51
C GLU A 128 5.48 28.51 -10.69
N ASN A 129 4.88 28.16 -11.83
CA ASN A 129 5.54 27.67 -13.04
C ASN A 129 6.32 26.36 -12.87
N LYS A 130 6.15 25.64 -11.76
CA LYS A 130 6.71 24.31 -11.57
C LYS A 130 5.66 23.23 -11.73
N ARG A 131 6.12 22.05 -12.16
CA ARG A 131 5.32 20.83 -12.22
C ARG A 131 5.10 20.29 -10.82
N ILE A 132 3.87 19.86 -10.52
CA ILE A 132 3.54 19.07 -9.33
C ILE A 132 2.78 17.81 -9.74
N GLN A 133 2.98 16.74 -8.98
CA GLN A 133 2.39 15.43 -9.21
C GLN A 133 1.82 14.86 -7.92
N MET A 134 0.58 14.38 -7.98
CA MET A 134 -0.13 13.74 -6.88
C MET A 134 -0.43 12.30 -7.28
N TRP A 135 -0.06 11.35 -6.41
CA TRP A 135 -0.20 9.92 -6.65
C TRP A 135 -1.26 9.34 -5.73
N CYS A 136 -2.34 8.83 -6.32
CA CYS A 136 -3.41 8.10 -5.63
C CYS A 136 -3.00 6.64 -5.35
N ASN A 137 -1.91 6.46 -4.61
CA ASN A 137 -1.35 5.15 -4.28
C ASN A 137 -1.64 4.79 -2.83
N VAL A 138 -1.95 3.52 -2.60
CA VAL A 138 -2.14 2.94 -1.26
C VAL A 138 -1.19 1.77 -1.05
N PRO A 139 -0.84 1.44 0.21
CA PRO A 139 0.10 0.37 0.53
C PRO A 139 -0.51 -1.04 0.46
N PHE A 140 -1.79 -1.16 0.11
CA PHE A 140 -2.51 -2.42 0.03
C PHE A 140 -2.96 -2.74 -1.40
N HIS A 141 -3.29 -4.00 -1.63
CA HIS A 141 -3.71 -4.48 -2.94
C HIS A 141 -5.08 -3.88 -3.32
N LEU A 142 -5.13 -3.29 -4.51
CA LEU A 142 -6.35 -2.78 -5.11
C LEU A 142 -6.96 -3.84 -6.06
N PRO A 143 -8.29 -3.85 -6.23
CA PRO A 143 -8.96 -4.71 -7.20
C PRO A 143 -8.62 -4.29 -8.64
N VAL A 144 -8.77 -5.24 -9.58
CA VAL A 144 -8.39 -5.05 -10.99
C VAL A 144 -9.36 -4.12 -11.73
N ASP A 145 -10.63 -4.13 -11.35
CA ASP A 145 -11.72 -3.33 -11.90
C ASP A 145 -11.86 -1.96 -11.22
N MET A 146 -10.78 -1.43 -10.66
CA MET A 146 -10.82 -0.16 -9.95
C MET A 146 -10.99 1.05 -10.88
N GLU A 147 -11.60 2.12 -10.38
CA GLU A 147 -11.66 3.44 -11.03
C GLU A 147 -11.18 4.51 -10.06
N VAL A 148 -10.53 5.55 -10.58
CA VAL A 148 -10.03 6.71 -9.83
C VAL A 148 -10.77 7.94 -10.29
N ILE A 149 -11.40 8.64 -9.34
CA ILE A 149 -12.05 9.93 -9.57
C ILE A 149 -11.26 11.00 -8.83
N TRP A 150 -10.79 11.99 -9.56
CA TRP A 150 -10.14 13.17 -9.03
C TRP A 150 -11.13 14.31 -8.90
N ARG A 151 -11.07 14.99 -7.77
CA ARG A 151 -11.87 16.18 -7.49
C ARG A 151 -11.00 17.29 -6.90
N PHE A 152 -11.47 18.52 -7.03
CA PHE A 152 -10.76 19.72 -6.57
C PHE A 152 -11.71 20.65 -5.82
N ALA A 153 -11.23 21.16 -4.69
CA ALA A 153 -11.85 22.21 -3.90
C ALA A 153 -10.88 23.41 -3.86
N GLU A 154 -11.28 24.51 -4.49
CA GLU A 154 -10.46 25.70 -4.70
C GLU A 154 -10.24 26.47 -3.39
N GLU A 155 -9.00 26.90 -3.14
CA GLU A 155 -8.57 27.79 -2.04
C GLU A 155 -8.84 27.31 -0.60
N VAL A 156 -9.46 26.15 -0.40
CA VAL A 156 -9.82 25.63 0.92
C VAL A 156 -9.03 24.37 1.28
N ASN A 157 -8.66 24.25 2.57
CA ASN A 157 -8.20 23.01 3.17
C ASN A 157 -9.40 22.29 3.78
N THR A 158 -9.92 21.28 3.10
CA THR A 158 -11.19 20.62 3.47
C THR A 158 -11.16 19.13 3.18
N GLN A 159 -11.92 18.38 3.98
CA GLN A 159 -12.25 16.96 3.70
C GLN A 159 -13.74 16.76 3.42
N GLN A 160 -14.53 17.84 3.41
CA GLN A 160 -15.97 17.78 3.16
C GLN A 160 -16.25 17.53 1.69
N VAL A 161 -16.76 16.34 1.36
CA VAL A 161 -16.88 15.83 -0.03
C VAL A 161 -17.78 16.70 -0.91
N ASP A 162 -18.77 17.38 -0.33
CA ASP A 162 -19.71 18.29 -1.01
C ASP A 162 -19.07 19.58 -1.53
N GLN A 163 -17.87 19.94 -1.07
CA GLN A 163 -17.14 21.12 -1.54
C GLN A 163 -16.29 20.84 -2.79
N PHE A 164 -16.22 19.58 -3.22
CA PHE A 164 -15.34 19.16 -4.31
C PHE A 164 -16.09 19.06 -5.63
N ASN A 165 -15.49 19.61 -6.68
CA ASN A 165 -15.93 19.41 -8.05
C ASN A 165 -15.07 18.34 -8.75
N GLU A 166 -15.71 17.44 -9.48
CA GLU A 166 -15.00 16.42 -10.27
C GLU A 166 -14.18 17.08 -11.39
N VAL A 167 -12.92 16.67 -11.52
CA VAL A 167 -12.00 17.18 -12.54
C VAL A 167 -11.62 16.11 -13.57
N THR A 168 -11.41 14.86 -13.15
CA THR A 168 -11.14 13.73 -14.05
C THR A 168 -11.63 12.42 -13.44
N ALA A 169 -11.97 11.46 -14.31
CA ALA A 169 -12.32 10.09 -13.94
C ALA A 169 -11.65 9.10 -14.90
N GLY A 170 -11.22 7.95 -14.39
CA GLY A 170 -10.62 6.89 -15.20
C GLY A 170 -9.69 5.98 -14.39
N MET A 171 -8.73 5.36 -15.05
CA MET A 171 -7.82 4.39 -14.38
C MET A 171 -6.52 5.04 -13.87
N ASP A 172 -6.28 6.32 -14.20
CA ASP A 172 -5.01 6.97 -13.90
C ASP A 172 -4.93 7.41 -12.43
N ARG A 173 -3.89 6.93 -11.76
CA ARG A 173 -3.58 7.26 -10.36
C ARG A 173 -2.69 8.48 -10.23
N LEU A 174 -2.24 9.08 -11.33
CA LEU A 174 -1.42 10.27 -11.33
C LEU A 174 -2.25 11.49 -11.75
N TYR A 175 -2.34 12.48 -10.86
CA TYR A 175 -2.76 13.82 -11.25
C TYR A 175 -1.53 14.71 -11.39
N SER A 176 -1.36 15.34 -12.55
CA SER A 176 -0.18 16.16 -12.86
C SER A 176 -0.61 17.54 -13.30
N ILE A 177 -0.09 18.56 -12.64
CA ILE A 177 -0.22 19.96 -13.07
C ILE A 177 1.13 20.34 -13.69
N PRO A 178 1.23 20.51 -15.01
CA PRO A 178 2.50 20.76 -15.69
C PRO A 178 3.16 22.09 -15.29
N SER A 179 2.34 23.11 -15.06
CA SER A 179 2.76 24.45 -14.68
C SER A 179 1.77 25.00 -13.66
N THR A 180 2.19 25.07 -12.39
CA THR A 180 1.36 25.57 -11.29
C THR A 180 1.19 27.09 -11.35
N SER A 181 0.07 27.56 -10.81
CA SER A 181 -0.30 28.97 -10.66
C SER A 181 -1.22 29.08 -9.44
N LEU A 182 -1.48 30.30 -8.96
CA LEU A 182 -2.24 30.52 -7.73
C LEU A 182 -3.64 29.88 -7.73
N GLN A 183 -4.33 29.82 -8.87
CA GLN A 183 -5.65 29.16 -9.01
C GLN A 183 -5.64 27.65 -8.73
N HIS A 184 -4.45 27.02 -8.75
CA HIS A 184 -4.31 25.61 -8.42
C HIS A 184 -4.24 25.36 -6.91
N GLN A 185 -4.18 26.41 -6.09
CA GLN A 185 -4.19 26.30 -4.64
C GLN A 185 -5.54 25.77 -4.15
N GLY A 186 -5.50 24.81 -3.21
CA GLY A 186 -6.69 24.18 -2.66
C GLY A 186 -6.46 22.72 -2.34
N THR A 187 -7.54 21.98 -2.12
CA THR A 187 -7.48 20.55 -1.83
C THR A 187 -7.85 19.72 -3.05
N TYR A 188 -6.99 18.78 -3.40
CA TYR A 188 -7.26 17.73 -4.38
C TYR A 188 -7.64 16.46 -3.63
N GLN A 189 -8.69 15.80 -4.09
CA GLN A 189 -9.17 14.54 -3.55
C GLN A 189 -9.13 13.47 -4.64
N CYS A 190 -8.50 12.34 -4.37
CA CYS A 190 -8.66 11.16 -5.22
C CYS A 190 -9.48 10.12 -4.49
N GLU A 191 -10.46 9.54 -5.19
CA GLU A 191 -11.27 8.44 -4.70
C GLU A 191 -11.05 7.22 -5.57
N ILE A 192 -10.70 6.09 -4.94
CA ILE A 192 -10.61 4.81 -5.64
C ILE A 192 -11.91 4.05 -5.40
N TYR A 193 -12.58 3.67 -6.47
CA TYR A 193 -13.79 2.86 -6.49
C TYR A 193 -13.51 1.47 -7.05
N SER A 194 -14.34 0.50 -6.68
CA SER A 194 -14.51 -0.76 -7.41
C SER A 194 -15.99 -1.14 -7.42
N GLY A 195 -16.54 -1.34 -8.61
CA GLY A 195 -17.97 -1.52 -8.81
C GLY A 195 -18.79 -0.35 -8.25
N ARG A 196 -19.47 -0.57 -7.13
CA ARG A 196 -20.31 0.44 -6.44
C ARG A 196 -19.78 0.85 -5.07
N ARG A 197 -18.54 0.46 -4.72
CA ARG A 197 -17.96 0.68 -3.39
C ARG A 197 -16.75 1.60 -3.48
N SER A 198 -16.74 2.65 -2.67
CA SER A 198 -15.54 3.44 -2.42
C SER A 198 -14.57 2.64 -1.56
N ILE A 199 -13.32 2.58 -1.99
CA ILE A 199 -12.24 1.87 -1.32
C ILE A 199 -11.51 2.83 -0.40
N VAL A 200 -11.14 4.01 -0.88
CA VAL A 200 -10.29 4.96 -0.14
C VAL A 200 -10.37 6.36 -0.77
N ARG A 201 -10.24 7.39 0.06
CA ARG A 201 -10.13 8.79 -0.35
C ARG A 201 -8.84 9.39 0.19
N LEU A 202 -7.95 9.82 -0.70
CA LEU A 202 -6.72 10.53 -0.31
C LEU A 202 -6.90 12.01 -0.62
N TYR A 203 -6.39 12.85 0.27
CA TYR A 203 -6.50 14.30 0.20
C TYR A 203 -5.11 14.92 0.12
N PHE A 204 -4.95 15.90 -0.76
CA PHE A 204 -3.71 16.63 -0.98
C PHE A 204 -4.03 18.13 -0.92
N TYR A 205 -3.58 18.81 0.12
CA TYR A 205 -3.69 20.27 0.19
C TYR A 205 -2.46 20.89 -0.49
N LEU A 206 -2.66 21.58 -1.60
CA LEU A 206 -1.61 22.23 -2.38
C LEU A 206 -1.60 23.73 -2.07
N ALA A 207 -0.51 24.20 -1.47
CA ALA A 207 -0.20 25.62 -1.39
C ALA A 207 0.76 26.02 -2.53
N VAL A 208 0.47 27.15 -3.18
CA VAL A 208 1.27 27.66 -4.30
C VAL A 208 1.95 28.96 -3.88
N THR A 209 3.27 28.97 -3.95
CA THR A 209 4.08 30.16 -3.68
C THR A 209 4.36 30.88 -4.99
N PRO A 210 4.02 32.18 -5.11
CA PRO A 210 4.28 32.95 -6.32
C PRO A 210 5.78 33.01 -6.58
N GLN A 211 6.17 32.92 -7.85
CA GLN A 211 7.57 33.06 -8.21
C GLN A 211 7.91 34.54 -8.23
N VAL A 212 8.61 35.02 -7.20
CA VAL A 212 9.20 36.37 -7.24
C VAL A 212 10.22 36.38 -8.38
N VAL A 213 9.92 37.10 -9.45
CA VAL A 213 10.88 37.33 -10.54
C VAL A 213 11.87 38.39 -10.04
N GLU A 214 12.90 37.94 -9.33
CA GLU A 214 14.11 38.74 -9.11
C GLU A 214 14.68 39.11 -10.49
N GLY A 215 14.47 40.36 -10.91
CA GLY A 215 14.89 40.87 -12.22
C GLY A 215 13.84 41.73 -12.94
N HIS A 216 12.55 41.59 -12.61
CA HIS A 216 11.52 42.52 -13.12
C HIS A 216 11.38 43.79 -12.30
N SER A 217 11.79 43.81 -11.03
CA SER A 217 11.82 45.07 -10.26
C SER A 217 12.77 46.10 -10.89
N GLU A 218 13.97 45.69 -11.33
CA GLU A 218 14.95 46.59 -11.94
C GLU A 218 14.51 47.08 -13.33
N LEU A 219 13.97 46.19 -14.16
CA LEU A 219 13.48 46.57 -15.50
C LEU A 219 12.20 47.40 -15.45
N GLN A 220 11.30 47.10 -14.50
CA GLN A 220 10.10 47.90 -14.25
C GLN A 220 10.49 49.28 -13.70
N GLU A 221 11.48 49.35 -12.80
CA GLU A 221 12.03 50.61 -12.29
C GLU A 221 12.67 51.46 -13.40
N ILE A 222 13.44 50.85 -14.32
CA ILE A 222 14.01 51.54 -15.48
C ILE A 222 12.92 52.02 -16.45
N PHE A 223 11.90 51.21 -16.70
CA PHE A 223 10.76 51.57 -17.54
C PHE A 223 9.98 52.73 -16.93
N ASP A 224 9.66 52.67 -15.64
CA ASP A 224 8.95 53.72 -14.90
C ASP A 224 9.78 55.03 -14.86
N LEU A 225 11.10 54.93 -14.69
CA LEU A 225 12.02 56.07 -14.77
C LEU A 225 12.04 56.71 -16.17
N SER A 226 11.84 55.89 -17.22
CA SER A 226 11.78 56.35 -18.61
C SER A 226 10.45 57.00 -18.98
N LEU A 227 9.39 56.75 -18.22
CA LEU A 227 8.07 57.37 -18.39
C LEU A 227 7.94 58.75 -17.72
N LEU A 228 8.90 59.14 -16.87
CA LEU A 228 8.90 60.47 -16.26
C LEU A 228 9.20 61.56 -17.32
N PRO A 229 8.49 62.71 -17.30
CA PRO A 229 8.75 63.78 -18.26
C PRO A 229 10.14 64.36 -18.03
N GLY A 230 11.07 64.09 -18.96
CA GLY A 230 12.46 64.56 -18.89
C GLY A 230 13.54 63.48 -18.98
N GLY A 231 13.19 62.23 -19.34
CA GLY A 231 14.10 61.09 -19.54
C GLY A 231 15.48 61.47 -20.11
N ARG A 232 16.46 61.58 -19.21
CA ARG A 232 17.88 61.74 -19.53
C ARG A 232 18.62 60.52 -18.99
N LEU A 233 18.78 59.52 -19.85
CA LEU A 233 19.84 58.54 -19.66
C LEU A 233 21.17 59.29 -19.84
N VAL A 234 21.97 59.35 -18.78
CA VAL A 234 23.33 59.91 -18.84
C VAL A 234 24.14 59.07 -19.83
N PRO A 235 24.70 59.63 -20.91
CA PRO A 235 25.54 58.87 -21.82
C PRO A 235 26.84 58.49 -21.11
N SER A 236 27.12 57.19 -21.05
CA SER A 236 28.48 56.69 -20.86
C SER A 236 29.38 57.25 -21.98
N PRO A 237 30.66 57.57 -21.73
CA PRO A 237 31.55 58.08 -22.77
C PRO A 237 31.69 57.07 -23.93
N PRO A 238 31.92 57.55 -25.17
CA PRO A 238 31.91 56.70 -26.36
C PRO A 238 33.07 55.70 -26.36
N PRO A 239 32.84 54.43 -26.78
CA PRO A 239 33.93 53.49 -26.97
C PRO A 239 34.76 53.84 -28.22
N LEU A 240 36.08 53.69 -28.10
CA LEU A 240 37.05 53.92 -29.17
C LEU A 240 36.77 53.05 -30.42
N PRO A 241 37.09 53.53 -31.64
CA PRO A 241 36.68 52.92 -32.91
C PRO A 241 37.36 51.59 -33.29
N HIS A 242 38.16 50.97 -32.41
CA HIS A 242 38.89 49.73 -32.73
C HIS A 242 38.12 48.43 -32.48
N LEU A 243 36.94 48.48 -31.83
CA LEU A 243 36.16 47.27 -31.51
C LEU A 243 35.21 46.81 -32.63
N LEU A 244 34.87 47.67 -33.59
CA LEU A 244 33.97 47.32 -34.69
C LEU A 244 34.60 46.39 -35.74
N LEU A 245 35.93 46.37 -35.86
CA LEU A 245 36.62 45.52 -36.84
C LEU A 245 36.74 44.04 -36.42
N LEU A 246 36.54 43.74 -35.13
CA LEU A 246 36.59 42.38 -34.57
C LEU A 246 35.25 41.62 -34.67
N LEU A 247 34.14 42.30 -34.97
CA LEU A 247 32.81 41.69 -35.09
C LEU A 247 32.50 41.12 -36.49
N LEU A 248 33.36 41.33 -37.49
CA LEU A 248 33.14 40.85 -38.86
C LEU A 248 33.95 39.59 -39.24
N LEU A 249 34.74 39.01 -38.33
CA LEU A 249 35.39 37.72 -38.59
C LEU A 249 34.63 36.58 -37.90
N PRO A 250 34.08 35.60 -38.63
CA PRO A 250 33.53 34.39 -38.02
C PRO A 250 34.66 33.64 -37.31
N SER A 251 34.44 33.26 -36.06
CA SER A 251 35.47 32.64 -35.22
C SER A 251 35.91 31.29 -35.82
N PRO A 252 37.23 31.02 -35.91
CA PRO A 252 37.75 29.76 -36.46
C PRO A 252 37.36 28.52 -35.63
N LEU A 253 36.87 28.72 -34.40
CA LEU A 253 36.30 27.67 -33.55
C LEU A 253 34.94 27.16 -34.04
N LEU A 254 34.08 28.02 -34.59
CA LEU A 254 32.75 27.60 -35.08
C LEU A 254 32.87 26.77 -36.37
N LEU A 255 33.83 27.12 -37.23
CA LEU A 255 34.11 26.37 -38.46
C LEU A 255 34.68 24.98 -38.17
N THR A 256 35.57 24.85 -37.19
CA THR A 256 36.14 23.54 -36.81
C THR A 256 35.12 22.62 -36.14
N ALA A 257 34.22 23.16 -35.31
CA ALA A 257 33.12 22.40 -34.70
C ALA A 257 32.10 21.89 -35.73
N CYS A 258 31.84 22.66 -36.79
CA CYS A 258 30.89 22.25 -37.84
C CYS A 258 31.46 21.12 -38.71
N ILE A 259 32.76 21.18 -39.03
CA ILE A 259 33.45 20.16 -39.82
C ILE A 259 33.58 18.84 -39.05
N THR A 260 33.83 18.89 -37.73
CA THR A 260 33.91 17.69 -36.89
C THR A 260 32.54 17.02 -36.71
N ALA A 261 31.46 17.79 -36.61
CA ALA A 261 30.10 17.25 -36.57
C ALA A 261 29.69 16.55 -37.88
N LEU A 262 30.06 17.12 -39.03
CA LEU A 262 29.82 16.51 -40.35
C LEU A 262 30.62 15.20 -40.54
N LEU A 263 31.85 15.14 -40.06
CA LEU A 263 32.67 13.92 -40.09
C LEU A 263 32.11 12.82 -39.18
N LEU A 264 31.65 13.15 -37.96
CA LEU A 264 31.01 12.21 -37.04
C LEU A 264 29.72 11.60 -37.60
N LEU A 265 28.90 12.40 -38.27
CA LEU A 265 27.68 11.91 -38.93
C LEU A 265 27.98 10.94 -40.08
N LEU A 266 29.08 11.18 -40.82
CA LEU A 266 29.58 10.27 -41.85
C LEU A 266 30.02 8.93 -41.27
N PHE A 267 30.75 8.92 -40.15
CA PHE A 267 31.17 7.68 -39.49
C PHE A 267 30.01 6.86 -38.90
N LEU A 268 28.96 7.52 -38.39
CA LEU A 268 27.76 6.86 -37.87
C LEU A 268 26.88 6.22 -38.97
N SER A 269 26.99 6.69 -40.21
CA SER A 269 26.25 6.13 -41.35
C SER A 269 26.87 4.86 -41.96
N LEU A 270 28.15 4.58 -41.68
CA LEU A 270 28.89 3.42 -42.21
C LEU A 270 29.15 2.30 -41.19
N GLY A 271 28.73 2.47 -39.93
CA GLY A 271 28.97 1.52 -38.84
C GLY A 271 27.70 0.82 -38.36
N ARG A 272 27.11 -0.08 -39.15
CA ARG A 272 26.01 -0.94 -38.67
C ARG A 272 26.20 -2.38 -39.14
N ASN A 273 26.90 -3.18 -38.34
CA ASN A 273 26.76 -4.63 -38.42
C ASN A 273 27.07 -5.32 -37.08
N THR A 274 26.27 -6.37 -36.81
CA THR A 274 26.30 -7.29 -35.64
C THR A 274 25.69 -6.67 -34.37
N ASN A 275 24.78 -7.33 -33.61
CA ASN A 275 24.68 -8.75 -33.33
C ASN A 275 23.33 -9.09 -32.61
N THR A 276 22.85 -10.35 -32.77
CA THR A 276 22.24 -11.30 -31.77
C THR A 276 21.28 -10.79 -30.66
N THR A 277 20.28 -11.50 -30.12
CA THR A 277 19.50 -12.72 -30.39
C THR A 277 18.30 -12.59 -29.42
N ARG A 278 17.09 -12.95 -29.86
CA ARG A 278 15.85 -12.86 -29.07
C ARG A 278 15.58 -14.20 -28.38
N LEU A 279 15.26 -14.20 -27.08
CA LEU A 279 14.66 -15.36 -26.41
C LEU A 279 13.41 -14.93 -25.63
N GLN A 280 12.30 -15.66 -25.85
CA GLN A 280 11.10 -15.61 -25.02
C GLN A 280 10.54 -17.05 -24.91
N PRO A 281 9.91 -17.43 -23.79
CA PRO A 281 9.43 -18.80 -23.50
C PRO A 281 7.91 -18.96 -23.70
N PRO A 282 7.41 -20.20 -23.66
CA PRO A 282 6.11 -20.53 -23.02
C PRO A 282 6.16 -21.93 -22.33
N LEU A 283 5.16 -22.54 -21.66
CA LEU A 283 3.94 -22.21 -20.90
C LEU A 283 3.38 -23.58 -20.40
N ASN A 284 2.80 -23.62 -19.18
CA ASN A 284 1.64 -24.42 -18.70
C ASN A 284 1.64 -25.92 -18.26
N ARG A 285 1.04 -26.09 -17.05
CA ARG A 285 -0.02 -27.04 -16.57
C ARG A 285 0.26 -28.56 -16.52
N ASP A 286 -0.31 -29.38 -15.61
CA ASP A 286 -1.63 -29.34 -14.95
C ASP A 286 -1.72 -30.22 -13.65
N ARG A 287 -2.90 -30.12 -13.01
CA ARG A 287 -3.47 -30.62 -11.72
C ARG A 287 -3.44 -32.12 -11.38
N THR A 288 -3.78 -32.47 -10.11
CA THR A 288 -5.04 -33.21 -9.72
C THR A 288 -5.26 -33.25 -8.18
N ILE A 289 -6.55 -33.20 -7.77
CA ILE A 289 -7.18 -33.24 -6.42
C ILE A 289 -8.10 -34.48 -6.35
N LEU A 290 -8.44 -35.03 -5.16
CA LEU A 290 -9.75 -35.61 -4.71
C LEU A 290 -9.52 -36.47 -3.43
N LEU A 291 -10.39 -36.68 -2.41
CA LEU A 291 -11.70 -36.15 -1.92
C LEU A 291 -12.16 -36.97 -0.65
N LEU A 292 -13.12 -36.43 0.16
CA LEU A 292 -14.11 -37.08 1.09
C LEU A 292 -13.67 -37.47 2.53
N ARG A 293 -14.46 -37.48 3.64
CA ARG A 293 -15.75 -36.92 4.14
C ARG A 293 -15.91 -37.31 5.66
N ARG A 294 -16.35 -36.36 6.52
CA ARG A 294 -17.11 -36.33 7.85
C ARG A 294 -17.72 -37.61 8.51
N PRO A 295 -18.29 -37.55 9.76
CA PRO A 295 -18.11 -36.68 10.98
C PRO A 295 -18.18 -37.41 12.38
N PHE A 296 -17.92 -36.76 13.54
CA PHE A 296 -18.66 -36.79 14.86
C PHE A 296 -17.83 -36.18 16.04
N ILE A 297 -18.16 -34.98 16.55
CA ILE A 297 -18.70 -34.56 17.89
C ILE A 297 -17.89 -34.92 19.16
N MET A 298 -17.21 -33.92 19.74
CA MET A 298 -17.17 -33.61 21.19
C MET A 298 -16.85 -32.10 21.38
N ALA A 299 -17.48 -31.46 22.37
CA ALA A 299 -17.23 -30.07 22.79
C ALA A 299 -17.34 -29.98 24.33
N PRO A 300 -16.66 -29.05 25.02
CA PRO A 300 -16.08 -27.81 24.47
C PRO A 300 -14.58 -27.62 24.76
N VAL A 301 -13.81 -27.33 23.72
CA VAL A 301 -12.57 -26.55 23.81
C VAL A 301 -12.68 -25.47 22.72
N PRO A 302 -12.68 -24.17 23.03
CA PRO A 302 -12.88 -23.15 22.01
C PRO A 302 -11.56 -22.93 21.27
N VAL A 303 -11.42 -23.51 20.09
CA VAL A 303 -10.28 -23.23 19.20
C VAL A 303 -10.74 -23.17 17.73
N CYS A 304 -11.40 -22.08 17.33
CA CYS A 304 -11.89 -21.78 15.97
C CYS A 304 -13.33 -22.19 15.59
N THR A 305 -14.20 -22.53 16.54
CA THR A 305 -15.66 -22.49 16.30
C THR A 305 -16.35 -21.77 17.44
N GLY A 306 -17.00 -20.64 17.12
CA GLY A 306 -17.67 -19.80 18.10
C GLY A 306 -18.74 -20.52 18.95
N PRO A 307 -19.16 -19.90 20.06
CA PRO A 307 -20.07 -20.52 21.01
C PRO A 307 -21.49 -20.54 20.45
N LYS A 308 -22.05 -21.71 20.19
CA LYS A 308 -23.51 -21.86 20.29
C LYS A 308 -23.86 -21.85 21.77
N LYS A 309 -24.53 -20.79 22.22
CA LYS A 309 -25.29 -20.78 23.47
C LYS A 309 -26.16 -22.03 23.52
N ALA A 310 -25.80 -23.00 24.36
CA ALA A 310 -26.74 -24.01 24.82
C ALA A 310 -27.67 -23.32 25.83
N GLY A 311 -28.79 -22.81 25.33
CA GLY A 311 -29.91 -22.40 26.16
C GLY A 311 -30.49 -23.64 26.84
N ILE A 312 -30.65 -23.52 28.15
CA ILE A 312 -31.40 -24.39 29.04
C ILE A 312 -32.85 -24.53 28.54
N PHE A 313 -33.37 -25.75 28.42
CA PHE A 313 -34.62 -26.27 29.06
C PHE A 313 -35.01 -27.66 28.47
N PRO A 314 -35.55 -28.59 29.29
CA PRO A 314 -36.51 -29.60 28.86
C PRO A 314 -37.97 -29.13 29.15
N PRO A 315 -38.97 -29.92 28.74
CA PRO A 315 -39.58 -29.93 27.40
C PRO A 315 -40.31 -28.63 27.02
#